data_AF-A0AAV4I410-F1
#
_entry.id   AF-A0AAV4I410-F1
#
_cell.length_a   1.000
_cell.length_b   1.000
_cell.length_c   1.000
_cell.angle_alpha   90.00
_cell.angle_beta   90.00
_cell.angle_gamma   90.00
#
_symmetry.space_group_name_H-M   'P 1'
#
loop_
_entity.id
_entity.type
_entity.pdbx_description
1 polymer ?
#
loop_
_entity_poly.entity_id
_entity_poly.type
_entity_poly.pdbx_seq_one_letter_code
_entity_poly.pdbx_strand_id
1 'polypeptide(L)'
;MRIVVPPSQRMYALDLIHNNHMGIVKCKQRGREVFFWPNMNAEIEQKVRNCELCAATSNKQPAEPLKYTMLPKHPFAEIAADIFAFESLNYLVTIDYYSSFIQTAKINSLRSSSVIEALKQNFSIHGIPNKIRTDCRTQFTSQEFQDFCQEYNIQHHMVSPHHQSANGKAEKAVQIVKRLWTKCKDKYMAVLDFKPTPLENVKASPAQLLMGRRPRNLLPAVNQLFQPRTINRKEFSKQYYNMKETQKF
;
A
#
# COMPACT_ATOMS: atom_id res chain seq x y z
N MET A 1 -0.83 32.81 17.50
CA MET A 1 -1.34 33.49 18.71
C MET A 1 -2.65 32.80 19.10
N ARG A 2 -2.87 32.45 20.37
CA ARG A 2 -4.10 31.75 20.83
C ARG A 2 -4.77 32.56 21.92
N ILE A 3 -6.10 32.50 21.97
CA ILE A 3 -6.89 33.13 23.02
C ILE A 3 -6.89 32.23 24.26
N VAL A 4 -6.44 32.74 25.40
CA VAL A 4 -6.50 32.02 26.68
C VAL A 4 -7.90 32.17 27.25
N VAL A 5 -8.61 31.05 27.42
CA VAL A 5 -10.03 31.06 27.83
C VAL A 5 -10.14 30.95 29.35
N PRO A 6 -10.76 31.94 30.04
CA PRO A 6 -10.99 31.86 31.47
C PRO A 6 -12.00 30.73 31.82
N PRO A 7 -11.94 30.14 33.02
CA PRO A 7 -12.81 29.01 33.40
C PRO A 7 -14.30 29.24 33.13
N SER A 8 -14.80 30.46 33.35
CA SER A 8 -16.20 30.84 33.13
C SER A 8 -16.66 30.78 31.67
N GLN A 9 -15.74 30.84 30.70
CA GLN A 9 -16.06 30.89 29.27
C GLN A 9 -15.77 29.57 28.54
N ARG A 10 -15.21 28.56 29.23
CA ARG A 10 -14.83 27.28 28.61
C ARG A 10 -16.02 26.53 28.04
N MET A 11 -17.16 26.54 28.71
CA MET A 11 -18.37 25.85 28.23
C MET A 11 -18.84 26.43 26.89
N TYR A 12 -18.86 27.76 26.77
CA TYR A 12 -19.20 28.45 25.53
C TYR A 12 -18.19 28.14 24.40
N ALA A 13 -16.89 28.14 24.72
CA ALA A 13 -15.85 27.76 23.76
C ALA A 13 -16.00 26.29 23.30
N LEU A 14 -16.37 25.38 24.20
CA LEU A 14 -16.63 23.97 23.88
C LEU A 14 -17.82 23.82 22.94
N ASP A 15 -18.91 24.56 23.15
CA ASP A 15 -20.07 24.58 22.25
C ASP A 15 -19.68 25.08 20.85
N LEU A 16 -18.93 26.18 20.76
CA LEU A 16 -18.45 26.72 19.48
C LEU A 16 -17.53 25.74 18.73
N ILE A 17 -16.67 25.02 19.45
CA ILE A 17 -15.78 24.01 18.87
C ILE A 17 -16.58 22.81 18.36
N HIS A 18 -17.63 22.41 19.09
CA HIS A 18 -18.43 21.23 18.82
C HIS A 18 -19.58 21.44 17.81
N ASN A 19 -20.01 22.68 17.57
CA ASN A 19 -21.25 23.04 16.84
C ASN A 19 -21.53 22.25 15.54
N ASN A 20 -20.50 21.87 14.80
CA ASN A 20 -20.64 21.16 13.52
C ASN A 20 -20.49 19.62 13.63
N HIS A 21 -20.46 19.05 14.84
CA HIS A 21 -20.39 17.61 15.10
C HIS A 21 -19.28 16.85 14.34
N MET A 22 -18.13 17.49 14.08
CA MET A 22 -17.07 16.98 13.18
C MET A 22 -16.21 15.84 13.76
N GLY A 23 -16.61 15.25 14.88
CA GLY A 23 -15.84 14.23 15.60
C GLY A 23 -14.64 14.78 16.39
N ILE A 24 -14.07 13.93 17.24
CA ILE A 24 -13.09 14.31 18.27
C ILE A 24 -11.82 14.94 17.66
N VAL A 25 -11.29 14.37 16.57
CA VAL A 25 -10.03 14.80 15.97
C VAL A 25 -10.14 16.21 15.40
N LYS A 26 -11.18 16.48 14.59
CA LYS A 26 -11.41 17.80 13.97
C LYS A 26 -11.74 18.87 15.02
N CYS A 27 -12.52 18.53 16.05
CA CYS A 27 -12.82 19.44 17.15
C CYS A 27 -11.54 19.85 17.91
N LYS A 28 -10.64 18.89 18.21
CA LYS A 28 -9.35 19.18 18.84
C LYS A 28 -8.46 20.05 17.96
N GLN A 29 -8.40 19.78 16.65
CA GLN A 29 -7.59 20.56 15.71
C GLN A 29 -8.07 22.03 15.66
N ARG A 30 -9.36 22.25 15.42
CA ARG A 30 -9.96 23.60 15.37
C ARG A 30 -9.80 24.34 16.70
N GLY A 31 -10.01 23.66 17.83
CA GLY A 31 -9.81 24.24 19.15
C GLY A 31 -8.37 24.70 19.39
N ARG A 32 -7.37 23.91 18.96
CA ARG A 32 -5.95 24.25 19.09
C ARG A 32 -5.50 25.39 18.18
N GLU A 33 -6.22 25.70 17.13
CA GLU A 33 -5.87 26.84 16.26
C GLU A 33 -6.25 28.17 16.91
N VAL A 34 -7.34 28.19 17.67
CA VAL A 34 -7.97 29.43 18.17
C VAL A 34 -7.81 29.64 19.67
N PHE A 35 -7.95 28.58 20.48
CA PHE A 35 -8.07 28.67 21.94
C PHE A 35 -6.97 27.92 22.69
N PHE A 36 -6.80 28.26 23.97
CA PHE A 36 -5.97 27.53 24.91
C PHE A 36 -6.50 27.60 26.34
N TRP A 37 -6.55 26.45 27.02
CA TRP A 37 -6.63 26.34 28.47
C TRP A 37 -6.09 24.97 28.92
N PRO A 38 -5.67 24.81 30.18
CA PRO A 38 -5.27 23.51 30.73
C PRO A 38 -6.41 22.49 30.58
N ASN A 39 -6.09 21.28 30.13
CA ASN A 39 -7.05 20.18 29.92
C ASN A 39 -8.06 20.35 28.77
N MET A 40 -7.92 21.37 27.91
CA MET A 40 -8.82 21.64 26.77
C MET A 40 -9.12 20.41 25.90
N ASN A 41 -8.11 19.59 25.58
CA ASN A 41 -8.33 18.42 24.72
C ASN A 41 -9.24 17.38 25.37
N ALA A 42 -9.14 17.18 26.68
CA ALA A 42 -9.96 16.22 27.40
C ALA A 42 -11.40 16.73 27.52
N GLU A 43 -11.57 18.02 27.80
CA GLU A 43 -12.89 18.66 27.87
C GLU A 43 -13.61 18.65 26.49
N ILE A 44 -12.89 18.88 25.39
CA ILE A 44 -13.43 18.73 24.01
C ILE A 44 -13.86 17.29 23.75
N GLU A 45 -13.03 16.32 24.13
CA GLU A 45 -13.34 14.91 23.93
C GLU A 45 -14.57 14.48 24.74
N GLN A 46 -14.68 14.91 25.99
CA GLN A 46 -15.84 14.67 26.83
C GLN A 46 -17.11 15.29 26.22
N LYS A 47 -17.04 16.53 25.73
CA LYS A 47 -18.17 17.20 25.07
C LYS A 47 -18.67 16.41 23.86
N VAL A 48 -17.75 15.92 23.01
CA VAL A 48 -18.10 15.14 21.82
C VAL A 48 -18.65 13.77 22.20
N ARG A 49 -18.08 13.08 23.21
CA ARG A 49 -18.56 11.77 23.68
C ARG A 49 -19.94 11.84 24.32
N ASN A 50 -20.25 12.93 25.02
CA ASN A 50 -21.53 13.15 25.68
C ASN A 50 -22.60 13.70 24.73
N CYS A 51 -22.28 13.94 23.46
CA CYS A 51 -23.24 14.40 22.47
C CYS A 51 -24.03 13.22 21.89
N GLU A 52 -25.35 13.24 22.06
CA GLU A 52 -26.26 12.19 21.56
C GLU A 52 -26.21 12.04 20.03
N LEU A 53 -26.12 13.16 19.30
CA LEU A 53 -26.03 13.17 17.83
C LEU A 53 -24.73 12.52 17.34
N CYS A 54 -23.61 12.80 18.02
CA CYS A 54 -22.32 12.16 17.71
C CYS A 54 -22.32 10.68 18.12
N ALA A 55 -22.96 10.32 19.23
CA ALA A 55 -23.09 8.92 19.66
C ALA A 55 -23.94 8.09 18.68
N ALA A 56 -24.99 8.68 18.10
CA ALA A 56 -25.85 8.04 17.12
C ALA A 56 -25.17 7.81 15.75
N THR A 57 -24.19 8.65 15.40
CA THR A 57 -23.46 8.60 14.11
C THR A 57 -22.07 7.98 14.21
N SER A 58 -21.58 7.70 15.42
CA SER A 58 -20.26 7.10 15.63
C SER A 58 -20.26 5.64 15.19
N ASN A 59 -19.42 5.28 14.22
CA ASN A 59 -19.11 3.89 13.90
C ASN A 59 -18.63 3.17 15.17
N LYS A 60 -19.43 2.22 15.68
CA LYS A 60 -19.16 1.45 16.92
C LYS A 60 -17.99 0.46 16.80
N GLN A 61 -17.36 0.38 15.64
CA GLN A 61 -16.22 -0.51 15.40
C GLN A 61 -14.94 0.27 15.71
N PRO A 62 -14.18 -0.06 16.78
CA PRO A 62 -12.82 0.43 16.90
C PRO A 62 -12.07 -0.02 15.64
N ALA A 63 -11.43 0.92 14.93
CA ALA A 63 -10.55 0.57 13.83
C ALA A 63 -9.50 -0.40 14.38
N GLU A 64 -9.50 -1.65 13.90
CA GLU A 64 -8.51 -2.62 14.31
C GLU A 64 -7.11 -2.05 14.09
N PRO A 65 -6.17 -2.23 15.05
CA PRO A 65 -4.80 -1.81 14.83
C PRO A 65 -4.29 -2.49 13.55
N LEU A 66 -3.85 -1.68 12.58
CA LEU A 66 -3.31 -2.13 11.30
C LEU A 66 -2.26 -3.23 11.53
N LYS A 67 -2.65 -4.49 11.33
CA LYS A 67 -1.72 -5.62 11.36
C LYS A 67 -0.77 -5.48 10.18
N TYR A 68 0.49 -5.13 10.44
CA TYR A 68 1.50 -5.07 9.39
C TYR A 68 1.67 -6.46 8.76
N THR A 69 1.62 -6.54 7.43
CA THR A 69 2.02 -7.76 6.74
C THR A 69 3.51 -8.02 7.01
N MET A 70 3.81 -9.18 7.58
CA MET A 70 5.17 -9.64 7.84
C MET A 70 5.98 -9.66 6.53
N LEU A 71 7.23 -9.23 6.59
CA LEU A 71 8.14 -9.29 5.45
C LEU A 71 8.46 -10.77 5.13
N PRO A 72 8.32 -11.23 3.86
CA PRO A 72 8.64 -12.61 3.51
C PRO A 72 10.10 -13.03 3.78
N LYS A 73 10.34 -14.35 3.81
CA LYS A 73 11.66 -14.95 4.11
C LYS A 73 12.69 -14.82 3.00
N HIS A 74 12.27 -14.61 1.76
CA HIS A 74 13.16 -14.40 0.62
C HIS A 74 12.42 -13.58 -0.46
N PRO A 75 13.15 -12.98 -1.41
CA PRO A 75 12.55 -12.34 -2.57
C PRO A 75 11.61 -13.29 -3.32
N PHE A 76 10.52 -12.76 -3.87
CA PHE A 76 9.56 -13.48 -4.70
C PHE A 76 8.82 -14.66 -4.01
N ALA A 77 8.98 -14.84 -2.70
CA ALA A 77 8.26 -15.90 -1.96
C ALA A 77 6.73 -15.68 -1.96
N GLU A 78 6.32 -14.41 -1.92
CA GLU A 78 4.93 -14.00 -1.84
C GLU A 78 4.74 -12.81 -2.78
N ILE A 79 3.79 -12.94 -3.71
CA ILE A 79 3.42 -11.87 -4.64
C ILE A 79 1.96 -11.49 -4.46
N ALA A 80 1.62 -10.24 -4.77
CA ALA A 80 0.23 -9.85 -5.02
C ALA A 80 0.03 -9.62 -6.52
N ALA A 81 -1.18 -9.93 -7.00
CA ALA A 81 -1.59 -9.69 -8.37
C ALA A 81 -2.97 -9.00 -8.42
N ASP A 82 -3.15 -8.14 -9.42
CA ASP A 82 -4.42 -7.46 -9.70
C ASP A 82 -4.52 -7.15 -11.20
N ILE A 83 -5.75 -7.02 -11.69
CA ILE A 83 -6.06 -6.67 -13.08
C ILE A 83 -6.58 -5.24 -13.13
N PHE A 84 -5.98 -4.43 -13.99
CA PHE A 84 -6.41 -3.05 -14.18
C PHE A 84 -6.55 -2.70 -15.66
N ALA A 85 -7.50 -1.81 -15.94
CA ALA A 85 -7.67 -1.19 -17.25
C ALA A 85 -6.91 0.15 -17.33
N PHE A 86 -6.28 0.39 -18.48
CA PHE A 86 -5.64 1.66 -18.83
C PHE A 86 -5.69 1.85 -20.35
N GLU A 87 -6.18 3.00 -20.82
CA GLU A 87 -6.34 3.31 -22.26
C GLU A 87 -7.07 2.20 -23.04
N SER A 88 -8.21 1.75 -22.52
CA SER A 88 -9.05 0.69 -23.13
C SER A 88 -8.38 -0.68 -23.26
N LEU A 89 -7.20 -0.87 -22.67
CA LEU A 89 -6.49 -2.15 -22.62
C LEU A 89 -6.45 -2.68 -21.20
N ASN A 90 -6.41 -4.01 -21.06
CA ASN A 90 -6.32 -4.70 -19.78
C ASN A 90 -4.88 -5.14 -19.52
N TYR A 91 -4.47 -5.03 -18.26
CA TYR A 91 -3.14 -5.41 -17.81
C TYR A 91 -3.23 -6.18 -16.50
N LEU A 92 -2.37 -7.16 -16.36
CA LEU A 92 -2.03 -7.79 -15.09
C LEU A 92 -0.88 -7.00 -14.47
N VAL A 93 -1.03 -6.58 -13.22
CA VAL A 93 0.09 -6.12 -12.39
C VAL A 93 0.44 -7.21 -11.39
N THR A 94 1.73 -7.43 -11.18
CA THR A 94 2.25 -8.23 -10.08
C THR A 94 3.25 -7.41 -9.27
N ILE A 95 3.25 -7.60 -7.96
CA ILE A 95 4.20 -6.95 -7.05
C ILE A 95 4.72 -7.95 -6.01
N ASP A 96 6.03 -8.00 -5.86
CA ASP A 96 6.68 -8.82 -4.82
C ASP A 96 6.53 -8.20 -3.42
N TYR A 97 6.12 -9.01 -2.44
CA TYR A 97 5.99 -8.53 -1.07
C TYR A 97 7.33 -8.20 -0.43
N TYR A 98 8.42 -8.85 -0.83
CA TYR A 98 9.73 -8.60 -0.24
C TYR A 98 10.39 -7.34 -0.81
N SER A 99 10.55 -7.25 -2.12
CA SER A 99 11.29 -6.19 -2.80
C SER A 99 10.43 -5.01 -3.26
N SER A 100 9.10 -5.17 -3.29
CA SER A 100 8.18 -4.24 -3.97
C SER A 100 8.49 -4.08 -5.46
N PHE A 101 9.10 -5.10 -6.09
CA PHE A 101 9.34 -5.13 -7.53
C PHE A 101 8.03 -5.32 -8.28
N ILE A 102 7.76 -4.40 -9.22
CA ILE A 102 6.53 -4.37 -10.01
C ILE A 102 6.79 -4.89 -11.41
N GLN A 103 5.88 -5.73 -11.89
CA GLN A 103 5.78 -6.11 -13.29
C GLN A 103 4.37 -5.91 -13.81
N THR A 104 4.30 -5.53 -15.07
CA THR A 104 3.07 -5.32 -15.82
C THR A 104 3.11 -6.20 -17.06
N ALA A 105 2.00 -6.86 -17.35
CA ALA A 105 1.81 -7.65 -18.55
C ALA A 105 0.47 -7.26 -19.19
N LYS A 106 0.48 -7.00 -20.49
CA LYS A 106 -0.76 -6.78 -21.24
C LYS A 106 -1.48 -8.12 -21.37
N ILE A 107 -2.77 -8.14 -21.06
CA ILE A 107 -3.62 -9.32 -21.25
C ILE A 107 -4.63 -9.05 -22.36
N ASN A 108 -4.75 -9.99 -23.29
CA ASN A 108 -5.59 -9.82 -24.48
C ASN A 108 -7.05 -10.23 -24.23
N SER A 109 -7.33 -10.89 -23.12
CA SER A 109 -8.69 -11.21 -22.68
C SER A 109 -8.77 -11.25 -21.15
N LEU A 110 -9.99 -11.09 -20.63
CA LEU A 110 -10.29 -11.24 -19.20
C LEU A 110 -10.64 -12.69 -18.84
N ARG A 111 -10.02 -13.66 -19.53
CA ARG A 111 -10.12 -15.10 -19.23
C ARG A 111 -8.99 -15.51 -18.29
N SER A 112 -9.24 -16.50 -17.44
CA SER A 112 -8.24 -17.04 -16.52
C SER A 112 -7.01 -17.55 -17.24
N SER A 113 -7.18 -18.28 -18.36
CA SER A 113 -6.09 -18.69 -19.26
C SER A 113 -5.13 -17.57 -19.65
N SER A 114 -5.64 -16.39 -20.00
CA SER A 114 -4.80 -15.24 -20.39
C SER A 114 -4.03 -14.66 -19.20
N VAL A 115 -4.58 -14.74 -17.99
CA VAL A 115 -3.92 -14.30 -16.76
C VAL A 115 -2.86 -15.31 -16.34
N ILE A 116 -3.17 -16.60 -16.45
CA ILE A 116 -2.24 -17.70 -16.16
C ILE A 116 -1.03 -17.64 -17.09
N GLU A 117 -1.23 -17.41 -18.39
CA GLU A 117 -0.13 -17.26 -19.35
C GLU A 117 0.79 -16.08 -18.98
N ALA A 118 0.21 -14.93 -18.63
CA ALA A 118 0.97 -13.77 -18.17
C ALA A 118 1.74 -14.04 -16.86
N LEU A 119 1.17 -14.82 -15.94
CA LEU A 119 1.84 -15.27 -14.72
C LEU A 119 2.97 -16.26 -15.03
N LYS A 120 2.76 -17.23 -15.91
CA LYS A 120 3.79 -18.20 -16.34
C LYS A 120 4.98 -17.49 -16.98
N GLN A 121 4.73 -16.50 -17.84
CA GLN A 121 5.80 -15.64 -18.39
C GLN A 121 6.58 -14.93 -17.27
N ASN A 122 5.89 -14.43 -16.25
CA ASN A 122 6.54 -13.82 -15.11
C ASN A 122 7.39 -14.83 -14.30
N PHE A 123 6.85 -16.02 -14.05
CA PHE A 123 7.51 -17.07 -13.30
C PHE A 123 8.71 -17.66 -14.03
N SER A 124 8.71 -17.62 -15.37
CA SER A 124 9.88 -18.01 -16.17
C SER A 124 11.12 -17.13 -15.92
N ILE A 125 10.92 -15.90 -15.40
CA ILE A 125 12.00 -14.94 -15.14
C ILE A 125 12.49 -15.05 -13.68
N HIS A 126 11.56 -15.17 -12.72
CA HIS A 126 11.90 -15.06 -11.28
C HIS A 126 11.77 -16.37 -10.50
N GLY A 127 11.17 -17.39 -11.10
CA GLY A 127 10.75 -18.62 -10.43
C GLY A 127 9.30 -18.58 -9.98
N ILE A 128 8.84 -19.67 -9.37
CA ILE A 128 7.47 -19.86 -8.91
C ILE A 128 7.37 -19.37 -7.44
N PRO A 129 6.42 -18.47 -7.11
CA PRO A 129 6.23 -18.01 -5.74
C PRO A 129 5.57 -19.08 -4.87
N ASN A 130 5.82 -19.07 -3.56
CA ASN A 130 5.11 -19.95 -2.63
C ASN A 130 3.65 -19.52 -2.43
N LYS A 131 3.37 -18.22 -2.53
CA LYS A 131 2.04 -17.66 -2.30
C LYS A 131 1.70 -16.55 -3.28
N ILE A 132 0.47 -16.58 -3.78
CA ILE A 132 -0.13 -15.50 -4.57
C ILE A 132 -1.34 -14.94 -3.83
N ARG A 133 -1.40 -13.61 -3.69
CA ARG A 133 -2.56 -12.89 -3.18
C ARG A 133 -3.27 -12.17 -4.31
N THR A 134 -4.58 -12.34 -4.37
CA THR A 134 -5.43 -11.69 -5.37
C THR A 134 -6.72 -11.20 -4.73
N ASP A 135 -7.46 -10.35 -5.45
CA ASP A 135 -8.85 -10.09 -5.13
C ASP A 135 -9.74 -11.28 -5.55
N CYS A 136 -11.05 -11.17 -5.26
CA CYS A 136 -12.06 -12.17 -5.60
C CYS A 136 -12.61 -12.03 -7.04
N ARG A 137 -11.83 -11.47 -7.98
CA ARG A 137 -12.26 -11.42 -9.40
C ARG A 137 -12.39 -12.82 -9.98
N THR A 138 -13.31 -12.99 -10.93
CA THR A 138 -13.66 -14.27 -11.54
C THR A 138 -12.46 -14.98 -12.18
N GLN A 139 -11.49 -14.22 -12.69
CA GLN A 139 -10.25 -14.75 -13.27
C GLN A 139 -9.38 -15.49 -12.25
N PHE A 140 -9.45 -15.08 -10.98
CA PHE A 140 -8.67 -15.69 -9.90
C PHE A 140 -9.48 -16.75 -9.14
N THR A 141 -10.81 -16.73 -9.19
CA THR A 141 -11.66 -17.71 -8.49
C THR A 141 -12.05 -18.92 -9.34
N SER A 142 -11.83 -18.86 -10.66
CA SER A 142 -12.15 -19.97 -11.58
C SER A 142 -11.42 -21.27 -11.25
N GLN A 143 -12.04 -22.42 -11.57
CA GLN A 143 -11.42 -23.73 -11.41
C GLN A 143 -10.06 -23.83 -12.12
N GLU A 144 -9.97 -23.30 -13.35
CA GLU A 144 -8.72 -23.27 -14.12
C GLU A 144 -7.56 -22.61 -13.35
N PHE A 145 -7.84 -21.52 -12.63
CA PHE A 145 -6.82 -20.82 -11.82
C PHE A 145 -6.46 -21.60 -10.55
N GLN A 146 -7.44 -22.27 -9.93
CA GLN A 146 -7.21 -23.13 -8.77
C GLN A 146 -6.33 -24.33 -9.16
N ASP A 147 -6.64 -24.99 -10.26
CA ASP A 147 -5.87 -26.12 -10.81
C ASP A 147 -4.44 -25.69 -11.13
N PHE A 148 -4.27 -24.53 -11.77
CA PHE A 148 -2.96 -23.94 -12.01
C PHE A 148 -2.16 -23.72 -10.72
N CYS A 149 -2.79 -23.15 -9.68
CA CYS A 149 -2.11 -22.93 -8.40
C CYS A 149 -1.73 -24.26 -7.74
N GLN A 150 -2.58 -25.28 -7.82
CA GLN A 150 -2.29 -26.61 -7.29
C GLN A 150 -1.14 -27.28 -8.04
N GLU A 151 -1.16 -27.27 -9.39
CA GLU A 151 -0.11 -27.83 -10.24
C GLU A 151 1.26 -27.20 -9.96
N TYR A 152 1.29 -25.87 -9.75
CA TYR A 152 2.52 -25.12 -9.49
C TYR A 152 2.88 -25.07 -8.00
N ASN A 153 2.15 -25.76 -7.12
CA ASN A 153 2.32 -25.74 -5.67
C ASN A 153 2.31 -24.32 -5.06
N ILE A 154 1.41 -23.48 -5.56
CA ILE A 154 1.22 -22.10 -5.12
C ILE A 154 0.06 -22.04 -4.13
N GLN A 155 0.30 -21.49 -2.94
CA GLN A 155 -0.78 -21.16 -2.02
C GLN A 155 -1.53 -19.93 -2.52
N HIS A 156 -2.76 -20.10 -3.01
CA HIS A 156 -3.61 -18.99 -3.40
C HIS A 156 -4.36 -18.44 -2.19
N HIS A 157 -4.20 -17.14 -1.92
CA HIS A 157 -4.88 -16.46 -0.83
C HIS A 157 -5.74 -15.32 -1.36
N MET A 158 -7.05 -15.56 -1.40
CA MET A 158 -8.03 -14.58 -1.86
C MET A 158 -8.34 -13.57 -0.77
N VAL A 159 -8.33 -12.29 -1.15
CA VAL A 159 -8.70 -11.19 -0.26
C VAL A 159 -10.16 -10.82 -0.50
N SER A 160 -10.98 -10.99 0.55
CA SER A 160 -12.40 -10.61 0.53
C SER A 160 -12.59 -9.11 0.23
N PRO A 161 -13.64 -8.70 -0.52
CA PRO A 161 -13.97 -7.30 -0.78
C PRO A 161 -14.14 -6.44 0.47
N HIS A 162 -14.51 -7.05 1.60
CA HIS A 162 -14.69 -6.33 2.88
C HIS A 162 -13.37 -6.07 3.62
N HIS A 163 -12.24 -6.62 3.14
CA HIS A 163 -10.91 -6.48 3.71
C HIS A 163 -9.91 -5.92 2.67
N GLN A 164 -10.27 -4.81 2.00
CA GLN A 164 -9.45 -4.15 0.97
C GLN A 164 -8.00 -3.88 1.43
N SER A 165 -7.80 -3.63 2.74
CA SER A 165 -6.48 -3.44 3.33
C SER A 165 -5.52 -4.63 3.11
N ALA A 166 -6.03 -5.86 2.89
CA ALA A 166 -5.23 -7.06 2.72
C ALA A 166 -4.69 -7.29 1.29
N ASN A 167 -5.30 -6.70 0.24
CA ASN A 167 -4.72 -6.65 -1.12
C ASN A 167 -4.07 -5.30 -1.45
N GLY A 168 -3.90 -4.43 -0.43
CA GLY A 168 -3.43 -3.06 -0.63
C GLY A 168 -2.05 -2.93 -1.29
N LYS A 169 -1.23 -4.00 -1.37
CA LYS A 169 0.00 -3.98 -2.18
C LYS A 169 -0.29 -3.97 -3.68
N ALA A 170 -1.20 -4.80 -4.17
CA ALA A 170 -1.56 -4.84 -5.58
C ALA A 170 -2.19 -3.51 -6.01
N GLU A 171 -3.13 -3.00 -5.20
CA GLU A 171 -3.79 -1.71 -5.45
C GLU A 171 -2.78 -0.55 -5.49
N LYS A 172 -1.83 -0.51 -4.55
CA LYS A 172 -0.72 0.46 -4.58
C LYS A 172 0.13 0.32 -5.83
N ALA A 173 0.39 -0.91 -6.29
CA ALA A 173 1.12 -1.14 -7.53
C ALA A 173 0.35 -0.59 -8.74
N VAL A 174 -0.97 -0.83 -8.82
CA VAL A 174 -1.83 -0.24 -9.86
C VAL A 174 -1.75 1.28 -9.83
N GLN A 175 -1.84 1.91 -8.65
CA GLN A 175 -1.75 3.37 -8.51
C GLN A 175 -0.40 3.92 -8.98
N ILE A 176 0.71 3.26 -8.61
CA ILE A 176 2.06 3.63 -9.05
C ILE A 176 2.15 3.55 -10.58
N VAL A 177 1.75 2.42 -11.15
CA VAL A 177 1.83 2.17 -12.60
C VAL A 177 0.98 3.18 -13.38
N LYS A 178 -0.28 3.39 -12.98
CA LYS A 178 -1.15 4.38 -13.63
C LYS A 178 -0.54 5.78 -13.56
N ARG A 179 0.00 6.20 -12.41
CA ARG A 179 0.64 7.51 -12.27
C ARG A 179 1.85 7.66 -13.20
N LEU A 180 2.67 6.62 -13.34
CA LEU A 180 3.81 6.61 -14.27
C LEU A 180 3.33 6.71 -15.72
N TRP A 181 2.37 5.86 -16.12
CA TRP A 181 1.88 5.79 -17.50
C TRP A 181 1.09 7.03 -17.94
N THR A 182 0.41 7.72 -17.03
CA THR A 182 -0.24 9.00 -17.35
C THR A 182 0.78 10.12 -17.63
N LYS A 183 1.99 10.04 -17.07
CA LYS A 183 3.01 11.10 -17.18
C LYS A 183 4.08 10.81 -18.23
N CYS A 184 4.28 9.55 -18.62
CA CYS A 184 5.36 9.10 -19.49
C CYS A 184 4.80 8.54 -20.80
N LYS A 185 5.40 8.91 -21.93
CA LYS A 185 5.03 8.39 -23.27
C LYS A 185 5.39 6.91 -23.43
N ASP A 186 6.57 6.50 -22.96
CA ASP A 186 7.02 5.11 -22.99
C ASP A 186 6.69 4.42 -21.67
N LYS A 187 5.66 3.57 -21.70
CA LYS A 187 5.15 2.79 -20.57
C LYS A 187 6.17 1.80 -20.01
N TYR A 188 6.97 1.19 -20.88
CA TYR A 188 7.94 0.17 -20.50
C TYR A 188 9.17 0.82 -19.88
N MET A 189 9.64 1.92 -20.46
CA MET A 189 10.74 2.69 -19.88
C MET A 189 10.37 3.24 -18.51
N ALA A 190 9.15 3.76 -18.33
CA ALA A 190 8.70 4.26 -17.03
C ALA A 190 8.72 3.20 -15.93
N VAL A 191 8.33 1.97 -16.26
CA VAL A 191 8.42 0.83 -15.32
C VAL A 191 9.86 0.38 -15.12
N LEU A 192 10.70 0.43 -16.16
CA LEU A 192 12.13 0.13 -16.05
C LEU A 192 12.83 1.13 -15.11
N ASP A 193 12.54 2.42 -15.20
CA ASP A 193 13.13 3.48 -14.37
C ASP A 193 12.70 3.40 -12.90
N PHE A 194 11.49 2.90 -12.64
CA PHE A 194 11.03 2.63 -11.28
C PHE A 194 11.88 1.55 -10.59
N LYS A 195 12.25 0.48 -11.30
CA LYS A 195 12.93 -0.70 -10.72
C LYS A 195 14.28 -0.40 -10.04
N PRO A 196 15.20 0.42 -10.58
CA PRO A 196 16.46 0.79 -9.94
C PRO A 196 16.34 2.01 -9.00
N THR A 197 15.16 2.64 -8.89
CA THR A 197 14.94 3.78 -7.99
C THR A 197 14.81 3.29 -6.54
N PRO A 198 15.61 3.82 -5.58
CA PRO A 198 15.52 3.42 -4.17
C PRO A 198 14.12 3.65 -3.59
N LEU A 199 13.68 2.72 -2.74
CA LEU A 199 12.45 2.87 -1.98
C LEU A 199 12.62 3.94 -0.89
N GLU A 200 11.55 4.65 -0.55
CA GLU A 200 11.58 5.66 0.51
C GLU A 200 11.96 5.01 1.86
N ASN A 201 12.89 5.63 2.59
CA ASN A 201 13.41 5.14 3.88
C ASN A 201 14.10 3.76 3.84
N VAL A 202 14.30 3.19 2.66
CA VAL A 202 15.06 1.96 2.43
C VAL A 202 16.20 2.26 1.46
N LYS A 203 17.44 1.99 1.86
CA LYS A 203 18.63 2.33 1.05
C LYS A 203 18.85 1.40 -0.17
N ALA A 204 17.81 0.75 -0.66
CA ALA A 204 17.85 -0.21 -1.75
C ALA A 204 16.63 -0.04 -2.67
N SER A 205 16.84 -0.31 -3.95
CA SER A 205 15.78 -0.32 -4.97
C SER A 205 15.12 -1.69 -5.08
N PRO A 206 13.90 -1.78 -5.65
CA PRO A 206 13.24 -3.06 -5.89
C PRO A 206 14.11 -4.05 -6.68
N ALA A 207 14.80 -3.57 -7.71
CA ALA A 207 15.70 -4.40 -8.51
C ALA A 207 16.87 -4.97 -7.71
N GLN A 208 17.47 -4.17 -6.83
CA GLN A 208 18.56 -4.66 -5.99
C GLN A 208 18.07 -5.67 -4.95
N LEU A 209 16.87 -5.47 -4.41
CA LEU A 209 16.26 -6.39 -3.44
C LEU A 209 15.87 -7.73 -4.06
N LEU A 210 15.39 -7.73 -5.31
CA LEU A 210 14.97 -8.94 -6.02
C LEU A 210 16.11 -9.63 -6.77
N MET A 211 16.86 -8.88 -7.59
CA MET A 211 17.84 -9.40 -8.54
C MET A 211 19.29 -9.23 -8.08
N GLY A 212 19.53 -8.57 -6.93
CA GLY A 212 20.88 -8.30 -6.43
C GLY A 212 21.69 -7.28 -7.26
N ARG A 213 21.08 -6.64 -8.27
CA ARG A 213 21.75 -5.68 -9.15
C ARG A 213 20.82 -4.57 -9.61
N ARG A 214 21.40 -3.48 -10.12
CA ARG A 214 20.64 -2.44 -10.83
C ARG A 214 20.62 -2.73 -12.34
N PRO A 215 19.45 -2.78 -13.00
CA PRO A 215 19.41 -2.77 -14.46
C PRO A 215 19.89 -1.41 -14.99
N ARG A 216 20.45 -1.41 -16.21
CA ARG A 216 20.69 -0.16 -16.94
C ARG A 216 19.38 0.40 -17.45
N ASN A 217 19.32 1.72 -17.54
CA ASN A 217 18.29 2.49 -18.23
C ASN A 217 18.98 3.62 -19.02
N LEU A 218 18.22 4.61 -19.46
CA LEU A 218 18.75 5.74 -20.24
C LEU A 218 19.55 6.75 -19.39
N LEU A 219 19.53 6.64 -18.06
CA LEU A 219 20.35 7.50 -17.20
C LEU A 219 21.81 7.08 -17.28
N PRO A 220 22.74 8.00 -17.63
CA PRO A 220 24.16 7.70 -17.61
C PRO A 220 24.58 7.45 -16.15
N ALA A 221 25.27 6.34 -15.93
CA ALA A 221 25.71 5.91 -14.61
C ALA A 221 27.05 5.20 -14.71
N VAL A 222 27.88 5.34 -13.66
CA VAL A 222 29.18 4.68 -13.57
C VAL A 222 29.02 3.17 -13.40
N ASN A 223 29.93 2.40 -14.00
CA ASN A 223 29.85 0.94 -14.03
C ASN A 223 29.78 0.29 -12.63
N GLN A 224 30.35 0.91 -11.59
CA GLN A 224 30.28 0.39 -10.22
C GLN A 224 28.84 0.32 -9.66
N LEU A 225 27.89 1.08 -10.21
CA LEU A 225 26.49 1.04 -9.78
C LEU A 225 25.74 -0.21 -10.27
N PHE A 226 26.23 -0.86 -11.33
CA PHE A 226 25.64 -2.06 -11.91
C PHE A 226 26.23 -3.36 -11.37
N GLN A 227 27.34 -3.28 -10.64
CA GLN A 227 27.94 -4.43 -10.00
C GLN A 227 26.94 -5.10 -9.03
N PRO A 228 26.82 -6.43 -9.06
CA PRO A 228 25.98 -7.15 -8.11
C PRO A 228 26.38 -6.85 -6.66
N ARG A 229 25.38 -6.70 -5.79
CA ARG A 229 25.58 -6.47 -4.36
C ARG A 229 24.63 -7.34 -3.56
N THR A 230 25.16 -7.98 -2.54
CA THR A 230 24.36 -8.66 -1.51
C THR A 230 23.81 -7.64 -0.53
N ILE A 231 22.50 -7.62 -0.34
CA ILE A 231 21.85 -6.77 0.66
C ILE A 231 21.79 -7.50 1.99
N ASN A 232 22.21 -6.83 3.07
CA ASN A 232 22.09 -7.39 4.41
C ASN A 232 20.61 -7.48 4.81
N ARG A 233 20.10 -8.70 4.91
CA ARG A 233 18.70 -8.98 5.26
C ARG A 233 18.28 -8.38 6.61
N LYS A 234 19.16 -8.43 7.64
CA LYS A 234 18.84 -7.90 8.97
C LYS A 234 18.67 -6.38 8.92
N GLU A 235 19.56 -5.71 8.21
CA GLU A 235 19.49 -4.26 8.02
C GLU A 235 18.25 -3.87 7.21
N PHE A 236 17.99 -4.55 6.09
CA PHE A 236 16.80 -4.31 5.28
C PHE A 236 15.51 -4.53 6.08
N SER A 237 15.41 -5.63 6.84
CA SER A 237 14.25 -5.90 7.68
C SER A 237 14.02 -4.78 8.69
N LYS A 238 15.08 -4.27 9.33
CA LYS A 238 14.98 -3.15 10.28
C LYS A 238 14.47 -1.87 9.59
N GLN A 239 15.02 -1.53 8.42
CA GLN A 239 14.58 -0.37 7.63
C GLN A 239 13.11 -0.50 7.21
N TYR A 240 12.70 -1.69 6.77
CA TYR A 240 11.31 -1.97 6.36
C TYR A 240 10.32 -1.77 7.51
N TYR A 241 10.60 -2.31 8.70
CA TYR A 241 9.71 -2.16 9.85
C TYR A 241 9.66 -0.72 10.37
N ASN A 242 10.80 -0.01 10.40
CA ASN A 242 10.82 1.42 10.75
C ASN A 242 9.96 2.26 9.78
N MET A 243 10.00 1.96 8.49
CA MET A 243 9.15 2.60 7.49
C MET A 243 7.65 2.32 7.75
N LYS A 244 7.30 1.10 8.15
CA LYS A 244 5.90 0.75 8.48
C LYS A 244 5.39 1.43 9.74
N GLU A 245 6.26 1.67 10.72
CA GLU A 245 5.92 2.41 11.93
C GLU A 245 5.72 3.91 11.69
N THR A 246 6.51 4.50 10.78
CA THR A 246 6.40 5.93 10.42
C THR A 246 5.21 6.25 9.53
N GLN A 247 4.68 5.29 8.77
CA GLN A 247 3.44 5.41 7.97
C GLN A 247 2.13 5.43 8.82
N LYS A 248 2.22 5.61 10.15
CA LYS A 248 1.09 5.64 11.09
C LYS A 248 0.32 6.97 11.19
N PHE A 249 0.56 7.92 10.29
CA PHE A 249 -0.09 9.24 10.29
C PHE A 249 -0.66 9.59 8.92
#